data_AF-A0A5B0BZL0-F1
#
_entry.id   AF-A0A5B0BZL0-F1
#
_cell.length_a   1.000
_cell.length_b   1.000
_cell.length_c   1.000
_cell.angle_alpha   90.00
_cell.angle_beta   90.00
_cell.angle_gamma   90.00
#
_symmetry.space_group_name_H-M   'P 1'
#
loop_
_entity.id
_entity.type
_entity.pdbx_description
1 polymer ?
#
loop_
_entity_poly.entity_id
_entity_poly.type
_entity_poly.pdbx_seq_one_letter_code
_entity_poly.pdbx_strand_id
1 'polypeptide(L)'
;MQAKSLKALIADHGVSFDASTIMNALLKAGYAENFEYASTTGNGVTKSFRKLTDQGEAFGVNKASMGHPFKTEAKFFGETFPQMLDVVVEQLRNEVGGLLAK
;
A
#
# COMPACT_ATOMS: atom_id res chain seq x y z
N MET A 1 1.58 -14.39 -11.43
CA MET A 1 0.68 -13.24 -11.22
C MET A 1 1.39 -11.97 -11.69
N GLN A 2 0.76 -11.19 -12.57
CA GLN A 2 1.37 -9.95 -13.07
C GLN A 2 1.07 -8.82 -12.09
N ALA A 3 2.09 -8.32 -11.39
CA ALA A 3 1.92 -7.22 -10.47
C ALA A 3 1.92 -5.86 -11.21
N LYS A 4 0.90 -5.04 -10.94
CA LYS A 4 0.66 -3.73 -11.55
C LYS A 4 0.72 -2.62 -10.49
N SER A 5 0.76 -1.35 -10.92
CA SER A 5 0.58 -0.23 -10.00
C SER A 5 -0.90 -0.11 -9.59
N LEU A 6 -1.18 0.50 -8.44
CA LEU A 6 -2.56 0.81 -8.04
C LEU A 6 -3.30 1.63 -9.10
N LYS A 7 -2.63 2.63 -9.69
CA LYS A 7 -3.22 3.46 -10.75
C LYS A 7 -3.69 2.63 -11.96
N ALA A 8 -2.90 1.62 -12.36
CA ALA A 8 -3.27 0.73 -13.45
C ALA A 8 -4.47 -0.16 -13.06
N LEU A 9 -4.46 -0.75 -11.86
CA LEU A 9 -5.59 -1.56 -11.38
C LEU A 9 -6.87 -0.75 -11.22
N ILE A 10 -6.77 0.49 -10.72
CA ILE A 10 -7.92 1.39 -10.62
C ILE A 10 -8.51 1.69 -11.99
N ALA A 11 -7.67 1.95 -12.99
CA ALA A 11 -8.12 2.20 -14.36
C ALA A 11 -8.74 0.94 -14.99
N ASP A 12 -8.16 -0.24 -14.77
CA ASP A 12 -8.65 -1.51 -15.29
C ASP A 12 -10.03 -1.89 -14.70
N HIS A 13 -10.29 -1.55 -13.43
CA HIS A 13 -11.50 -1.94 -12.70
C HIS A 13 -12.54 -0.83 -12.53
N GLY A 14 -12.21 0.43 -12.84
CA GLY A 14 -13.15 1.56 -12.78
C GLY A 14 -13.65 1.91 -11.37
N VAL A 15 -12.84 1.67 -10.34
CA VAL A 15 -13.24 1.90 -8.93
C VAL A 15 -13.15 3.38 -8.54
N SER A 16 -13.95 3.78 -7.56
CA SER A 16 -14.02 5.18 -7.09
C SER A 16 -12.90 5.59 -6.13
N PHE A 17 -12.06 4.64 -5.70
CA PHE A 17 -10.92 4.93 -4.83
C PHE A 17 -9.72 5.39 -5.64
N ASP A 18 -8.98 6.35 -5.09
CA ASP A 18 -7.66 6.68 -5.61
C ASP A 18 -6.55 5.82 -4.95
N ALA A 19 -5.36 5.84 -5.54
CA ALA A 19 -4.23 5.06 -5.05
C ALA A 19 -3.79 5.45 -3.62
N SER A 20 -3.97 6.72 -3.25
CA SER A 20 -3.63 7.23 -1.92
C SER A 20 -4.62 6.73 -0.88
N THR A 21 -5.92 6.74 -1.18
CA THR A 21 -6.99 6.18 -0.32
C THR A 21 -6.72 4.71 -0.04
N ILE A 22 -6.48 3.91 -1.08
CA ILE A 22 -6.18 2.48 -0.94
C ILE A 22 -4.93 2.28 -0.08
N MET A 23 -3.83 2.95 -0.41
CA MET A 23 -2.58 2.78 0.32
C MET A 23 -2.68 3.22 1.79
N ASN A 24 -3.37 4.32 2.07
CA ASN A 24 -3.57 4.80 3.44
C ASN A 24 -4.44 3.84 4.27
N ALA A 25 -5.48 3.25 3.65
CA ALA A 25 -6.29 2.23 4.31
C ALA A 25 -5.46 0.98 4.61
N LEU A 26 -4.66 0.50 3.65
CA LEU A 26 -3.76 -0.64 3.87
C LEU A 26 -2.72 -0.39 4.97
N LEU A 27 -2.18 0.83 5.05
CA LEU A 27 -1.27 1.23 6.13
C LEU A 27 -1.95 1.13 7.50
N LYS A 28 -3.17 1.65 7.63
CA LYS A 28 -3.91 1.61 8.90
C LYS A 28 -4.41 0.21 9.26
N ALA A 29 -4.72 -0.61 8.26
CA ALA A 29 -5.13 -2.00 8.43
C ALA A 29 -3.95 -2.97 8.66
N GLY A 30 -2.69 -2.49 8.61
CA GLY A 30 -1.50 -3.32 8.85
C GLY A 30 -1.01 -4.15 7.65
N TYR A 31 -1.60 -3.97 6.47
CA TYR A 31 -1.18 -4.63 5.22
C TYR A 31 -0.06 -3.87 4.49
N ALA A 32 0.21 -2.64 4.88
CA ALA A 32 1.36 -1.87 4.42
C ALA A 32 2.03 -1.17 5.61
N GLU A 33 3.28 -0.78 5.43
CA GLU A 33 4.04 -0.03 6.43
C GLU A 33 4.86 1.10 5.80
N ASN A 34 5.15 2.12 6.62
CA ASN A 34 6.17 3.11 6.29
C ASN A 34 7.52 2.59 6.78
N PHE A 35 8.32 2.03 5.88
CA PHE A 35 9.65 1.56 6.21
C PHE A 35 10.61 2.73 6.30
N GLU A 36 11.14 2.98 7.49
CA GLU A 36 12.11 4.05 7.77
C GLU A 36 13.55 3.55 7.66
N TYR A 37 14.42 4.39 7.11
CA TYR A 37 15.85 4.09 6.98
C TYR A 37 16.67 5.37 7.04
N ALA A 38 17.91 5.24 7.55
CA ALA A 38 18.86 6.34 7.55
C ALA A 38 19.29 6.69 6.12
N SER A 39 19.30 7.98 5.78
CA SER A 39 19.74 8.41 4.44
C SER A 39 21.20 8.01 4.19
N THR A 40 21.42 7.26 3.11
CA THR A 40 22.76 6.81 2.67
C THR A 40 23.64 7.92 2.09
N THR A 41 23.10 9.15 1.95
CA THR A 41 23.78 10.30 1.34
C THR A 41 24.22 11.37 2.36
N GLY A 42 24.39 11.00 3.63
CA GLY A 42 25.19 11.80 4.59
C GLY A 42 24.48 12.90 5.39
N ASN A 43 23.22 13.23 5.13
CA ASN A 43 22.55 14.35 5.82
C ASN A 43 21.88 14.01 7.17
N GLY A 44 22.02 12.78 7.69
CA GLY A 44 21.38 12.37 8.95
C GLY A 44 19.84 12.32 8.91
N VAL A 45 19.22 12.63 7.77
CA VAL A 45 17.76 12.63 7.59
C VAL A 45 17.24 11.19 7.52
N THR A 46 16.24 10.87 8.33
CA THR A 46 15.43 9.64 8.19
C THR A 46 14.55 9.77 6.96
N LYS A 47 14.65 8.81 6.05
CA LYS A 47 13.79 8.70 4.88
C LYS A 47 12.82 7.54 5.08
N SER A 48 11.65 7.61 4.47
CA SER A 48 10.69 6.52 4.48
C SER A 48 10.18 6.20 3.08
N PHE A 49 9.75 4.96 2.89
CA PHE A 49 8.96 4.55 1.73
C PHE A 49 7.88 3.57 2.17
N ARG A 50 6.81 3.49 1.38
CA ARG A 50 5.70 2.58 1.64
C ARG A 50 5.97 1.23 1.00
N LYS A 51 5.83 0.16 1.77
CA LYS A 51 5.94 -1.22 1.30
C LYS A 51 4.84 -2.10 1.90
N LEU A 52 4.59 -3.25 1.28
CA LEU A 52 3.69 -4.26 1.81
C LEU A 52 4.35 -4.97 3.00
N THR A 53 3.56 -5.28 4.03
CA THR A 53 3.95 -6.21 5.10
C THR A 53 3.82 -7.65 4.61
N ASP A 54 4.25 -8.63 5.41
CA ASP A 54 4.07 -10.06 5.09
C ASP A 54 2.60 -10.41 4.80
N GLN A 55 1.65 -9.81 5.53
CA GLN A 55 0.22 -9.96 5.26
C GLN A 55 -0.19 -9.27 3.95
N GLY A 56 0.38 -8.10 3.67
CA GLY A 56 0.17 -7.35 2.43
C GLY A 56 0.66 -8.05 1.16
N GLU A 57 1.69 -8.90 1.26
CA GLU A 57 2.21 -9.66 0.12
C GLU A 57 1.21 -10.71 -0.40
N ALA A 58 0.14 -11.01 0.35
CA ALA A 58 -1.00 -11.75 -0.19
C ALA A 58 -1.70 -11.02 -1.36
N PHE A 59 -1.59 -9.69 -1.42
CA PHE A 59 -2.21 -8.85 -2.46
C PHE A 59 -1.23 -8.35 -3.53
N GLY A 60 0.06 -8.64 -3.37
CA GLY A 60 1.08 -8.01 -4.20
C GLY A 60 2.51 -8.42 -3.86
N VAL A 61 3.43 -7.60 -4.30
CA VAL A 61 4.87 -7.83 -4.17
C VAL A 61 5.60 -6.50 -4.03
N ASN A 62 6.58 -6.50 -3.13
CA ASN A 62 7.54 -5.42 -2.97
C ASN A 62 8.61 -5.50 -4.07
N LYS A 63 8.41 -4.81 -5.20
CA LYS A 63 9.35 -4.85 -6.32
C LYS A 63 10.54 -3.93 -6.07
N ALA A 64 11.76 -4.41 -6.24
CA ALA A 64 12.97 -3.59 -6.09
C ALA A 64 12.92 -2.35 -6.99
N SER A 65 13.24 -1.19 -6.41
CA SER A 65 13.34 0.08 -7.12
C SER A 65 14.70 0.17 -7.83
N MET A 66 14.74 0.74 -9.04
CA MET A 66 16.01 0.95 -9.73
C MET A 66 16.90 1.92 -8.94
N GLY A 67 18.14 1.50 -8.66
CA GLY A 67 19.17 2.36 -8.07
C GLY A 67 19.33 2.29 -6.54
N HIS A 68 18.55 1.48 -5.82
CA HIS A 68 18.78 1.22 -4.40
C HIS A 68 18.54 -0.25 -4.02
N PRO A 69 19.49 -0.91 -3.34
CA PRO A 69 19.43 -2.36 -3.11
C PRO A 69 18.29 -2.81 -2.18
N PHE A 70 17.80 -1.93 -1.30
CA PHE A 70 16.77 -2.27 -0.31
C PHE A 70 15.45 -1.54 -0.52
N LYS A 71 15.37 -0.55 -1.43
CA LYS A 71 14.13 0.18 -1.66
C LYS A 71 13.21 -0.64 -2.53
N THR A 72 11.98 -0.78 -2.10
CA THR A 72 10.95 -1.45 -2.87
C THR A 72 9.79 -0.52 -3.16
N GLU A 73 9.02 -0.86 -4.18
CA GLU A 73 7.74 -0.26 -4.50
C GLU A 73 6.69 -1.35 -4.47
N ALA A 74 5.60 -1.12 -3.74
CA ALA A 74 4.46 -2.02 -3.72
C ALA A 74 3.81 -2.09 -5.11
N LYS A 75 3.74 -3.30 -5.67
CA LYS A 75 2.95 -3.64 -6.85
C LYS A 75 1.90 -4.68 -6.45
N PHE A 76 0.77 -4.69 -7.12
CA PHE A 76 -0.42 -5.42 -6.69
C PHE A 76 -0.89 -6.39 -7.76
N PHE A 77 -1.37 -7.56 -7.35
CA PHE A 77 -1.91 -8.57 -8.26
C PHE A 77 -3.34 -8.20 -8.63
N GLY A 78 -3.69 -8.36 -9.91
CA GLY A 78 -5.06 -8.10 -10.37
C GLY A 78 -6.04 -9.16 -9.84
N GLU A 79 -5.56 -10.38 -9.67
CA GLU A 79 -6.34 -11.55 -9.24
C GLU A 79 -6.86 -11.42 -7.80
N THR A 80 -6.12 -10.72 -6.94
CA THR A 80 -6.48 -10.48 -5.53
C THR A 80 -6.93 -9.04 -5.26
N PHE A 81 -7.08 -8.23 -6.32
CA PHE A 81 -7.44 -6.82 -6.19
C PHE A 81 -8.81 -6.62 -5.52
N PRO A 82 -9.87 -7.39 -5.84
CA PRO A 82 -11.16 -7.28 -5.14
C PRO A 82 -11.05 -7.55 -3.63
N GLN A 83 -10.34 -8.60 -3.22
CA GLN A 83 -10.15 -8.96 -1.82
C GLN A 83 -9.35 -7.90 -1.06
N MET A 84 -8.37 -7.28 -1.72
CA MET A 84 -7.67 -6.12 -1.17
C MET A 84 -8.62 -4.93 -0.98
N LEU A 85 -9.56 -4.70 -1.91
CA LEU A 85 -10.56 -3.63 -1.75
C LEU A 85 -11.54 -3.92 -0.61
N ASP A 86 -11.86 -5.18 -0.32
CA ASP A 86 -12.67 -5.52 0.86
C ASP A 86 -11.97 -5.06 2.15
N VAL A 87 -10.66 -5.29 2.28
CA VAL A 87 -9.86 -4.78 3.41
C VAL A 87 -9.90 -3.25 3.47
N VAL A 88 -9.80 -2.58 2.33
CA VAL A 88 -9.89 -1.11 2.26
C VAL A 88 -11.25 -0.62 2.73
N VAL A 89 -12.34 -1.23 2.26
CA VAL A 89 -13.71 -0.86 2.63
C VAL A 89 -13.96 -1.13 4.12
N GLU A 90 -13.49 -2.23 4.66
CA GLU A 90 -13.60 -2.55 6.08
C GLU A 90 -12.89 -1.50 6.94
N GLN A 91 -11.65 -1.15 6.59
CA GLN A 91 -10.90 -0.12 7.30
C GLN A 91 -11.63 1.24 7.25
N LEU A 92 -12.15 1.65 6.10
CA LEU A 92 -12.92 2.90 5.98
C LEU A 92 -14.22 2.86 6.80
N ARG A 93 -14.93 1.72 6.83
CA ARG A 93 -16.12 1.55 7.68
C ARG A 93 -15.78 1.67 9.16
N ASN A 94 -14.67 1.08 9.60
CA ASN A 94 -14.20 1.17 10.99
C ASN A 94 -13.88 2.62 11.37
N GLU A 95 -13.25 3.38 10.48
CA GLU A 95 -12.97 4.81 10.69
C GLU A 95 -14.23 5.64 10.82
N VAL A 96 -15.20 5.47 9.90
CA VAL A 96 -16.48 6.18 9.96
C VAL A 96 -17.26 5.78 11.21
N GLY A 97 -17.31 4.50 11.55
CA GLY A 97 -17.94 4.01 12.78
C GLY A 97 -17.33 4.63 14.03
N GLY A 98 -16.00 4.74 14.08
CA GLY A 98 -15.28 5.39 15.18
C GLY A 98 -15.52 6.90 15.28
N LEU A 99 -15.97 7.57 14.22
CA LEU A 99 -16.39 8.97 14.25
C LEU A 99 -17.82 9.13 14.76
N LEU A 100 -18.72 8.19 14.42
CA LEU A 100 -20.12 8.21 14.83
C LEU A 100 -20.32 7.78 16.29
N ALA A 101 -19.37 7.04 16.86
CA ALA A 101 -19.40 6.60 18.26
C ALA A 101 -18.82 7.63 19.26
N LYS A 102 -18.37 8.79 18.77
CA LYS A 102 -17.87 9.92 19.58
C LYS A 102 -18.95 10.97 19.74
#